data_AF-A0A6B1BAX5-F1
#
_entry.id   AF-A0A6B1BAX5-F1
#
_cell.length_a   1.000
_cell.length_b   1.000
_cell.length_c   1.000
_cell.angle_alpha   90.00
_cell.angle_beta   90.00
_cell.angle_gamma   90.00
#
_symmetry.space_group_name_H-M   'P 1'
#
loop_
_entity.id
_entity.type
_entity.pdbx_description
1 polymer ?
#
loop_
_entity_poly.entity_id
_entity_poly.type
_entity_poly.pdbx_seq_one_letter_code
_entity_poly.pdbx_strand_id
1 'polypeptide(L)'
;MTQGHVDVEAVLGDLKDFQQRTARWTFQRMFDKHDPAYRFLVADEVGLGKTHIAKGVIAQVIEHLGRIGDSRHDIVYVCSNAAIARQNLRKLVPRASSRSKTSAGSPCFRSLP
;
A
#
# COMPACT_ATOMS: atom_id res chain seq x y z
N MET A 1 -17.81 9.59 -2.99
CA MET A 1 -16.43 9.32 -3.42
C MET A 1 -15.97 8.08 -2.69
N THR A 2 -15.86 6.95 -3.39
CA THR A 2 -15.70 5.60 -2.84
C THR A 2 -14.29 5.47 -2.28
N GLN A 3 -14.11 5.64 -0.97
CA GLN A 3 -12.83 5.37 -0.33
C GLN A 3 -12.54 3.87 -0.46
N GLY A 4 -11.54 3.54 -1.26
CA GLY A 4 -11.01 2.19 -1.37
C GLY A 4 -10.35 1.83 -0.05
N HIS A 5 -11.07 1.07 0.79
CA HIS A 5 -10.49 0.49 2.00
C HIS A 5 -9.44 -0.55 1.58
N VAL A 6 -8.17 -0.31 1.92
CA VAL A 6 -7.10 -1.30 1.72
C VAL A 6 -7.19 -2.33 2.84
N ASP A 7 -7.30 -3.61 2.48
CA ASP A 7 -7.18 -4.69 3.45
C ASP A 7 -5.70 -5.01 3.70
N VAL A 8 -5.17 -4.42 4.77
CA VAL A 8 -3.75 -4.53 5.11
C VAL A 8 -3.36 -5.94 5.46
N GLU A 9 -4.19 -6.66 6.22
CA GLU A 9 -3.86 -8.03 6.63
C GLU A 9 -3.88 -9.00 5.44
N ALA A 10 -4.78 -8.83 4.47
CA ALA A 10 -4.72 -9.57 3.21
C ALA A 10 -3.43 -9.28 2.43
N VAL A 11 -3.03 -8.01 2.32
CA VAL A 11 -1.78 -7.63 1.63
C VAL A 11 -0.54 -8.18 2.34
N LEU A 12 -0.54 -8.15 3.67
CA LEU A 12 0.55 -8.67 4.50
C LEU A 12 0.59 -10.20 4.51
N GLY A 13 -0.55 -10.88 4.37
CA GLY A 13 -0.64 -12.34 4.25
C GLY A 13 -0.07 -12.89 2.94
N ASP A 14 -0.03 -12.09 1.87
CA ASP A 14 0.62 -12.44 0.60
C ASP A 14 2.17 -12.37 0.66
N LEU A 15 2.73 -11.86 1.76
CA LEU A 15 4.18 -11.65 1.93
C LEU A 15 4.83 -12.85 2.63
N LYS A 16 6.12 -13.07 2.36
CA LYS A 16 6.92 -13.99 3.17
C LYS A 16 7.14 -13.44 4.57
N ASP A 17 7.36 -14.30 5.56
CA ASP A 17 7.52 -13.92 6.97
C ASP A 17 8.53 -12.79 7.19
N PHE A 18 9.70 -12.87 6.54
CA PHE A 18 10.71 -11.82 6.66
C PHE A 18 10.25 -10.49 6.03
N GLN A 19 9.54 -10.55 4.90
CA GLN A 19 9.02 -9.36 4.22
C GLN A 19 7.93 -8.70 5.04
N GLN A 20 7.04 -9.51 5.64
CA GLN A 20 5.99 -9.04 6.54
C GLN A 20 6.59 -8.37 7.79
N ARG A 21 7.58 -9.01 8.42
CA ARG A 21 8.30 -8.45 9.57
C ARG A 21 8.96 -7.12 9.25
N THR A 22 9.68 -7.04 8.13
CA THR A 22 10.32 -5.80 7.70
C THR A 22 9.28 -4.71 7.43
N ALA A 23 8.19 -5.02 6.73
CA ALA A 23 7.13 -4.06 6.44
C ALA A 23 6.45 -3.52 7.70
N ARG A 24 6.13 -4.38 8.68
CA ARG A 24 5.55 -3.95 9.96
C ARG A 24 6.53 -3.09 10.77
N TRP A 25 7.79 -3.50 10.84
CA TRP A 25 8.80 -2.77 11.59
C TRP A 25 9.12 -1.40 10.97
N THR A 26 9.23 -1.31 9.63
CA THR A 26 9.40 -0.03 8.94
C THR A 26 8.23 0.91 9.22
N PHE A 27 6.99 0.42 9.15
CA PHE A 27 5.81 1.22 9.48
C PHE A 27 5.84 1.71 10.93
N GLN A 28 6.11 0.82 11.89
CA GLN A 28 6.22 1.18 13.31
C GLN A 28 7.29 2.26 13.54
N ARG A 29 8.45 2.15 12.88
CA ARG A 29 9.54 3.12 13.02
C ARG A 29 9.18 4.50 12.44
N MET A 30 8.40 4.54 11.36
CA MET A 30 7.98 5.79 10.71
C MET A 30 6.90 6.53 11.52
N PHE A 31 5.99 5.80 12.18
CA PHE A 31 4.87 6.37 12.95
C PHE A 31 5.00 6.13 14.46
N ASP A 32 6.24 5.99 14.95
CA ASP A 32 6.50 5.91 16.39
C ASP A 32 6.01 7.20 17.08
N LYS A 33 5.42 7.06 18.27
CA LYS A 33 4.78 8.17 18.98
C LYS A 33 5.78 9.16 19.59
N HIS A 34 7.00 8.69 19.90
CA HIS A 34 7.97 9.45 20.68
C HIS A 34 9.18 9.86 19.84
N ASP A 35 9.65 8.99 18.95
CA ASP A 35 10.78 9.24 18.08
C ASP A 35 10.53 8.65 16.68
N PRO A 36 9.83 9.33 15.77
CA PRO A 36 9.57 8.83 14.42
C PRO A 36 10.78 8.99 13.48
N ALA A 37 11.06 7.98 12.66
CA ALA A 37 12.05 8.08 11.59
C ALA A 37 11.39 8.57 10.31
N TYR A 38 11.70 9.81 9.91
CA TYR A 38 11.21 10.40 8.66
C TYR A 38 11.84 9.79 7.40
N ARG A 39 12.99 9.13 7.53
CA ARG A 39 13.72 8.50 6.44
C ARG A 39 14.13 7.10 6.85
N PHE A 40 13.86 6.14 5.99
CA PHE A 40 14.12 4.74 6.28
C PHE A 40 14.72 4.05 5.03
N LEU A 41 15.78 3.24 5.22
CA LEU A 41 16.43 2.47 4.17
C LEU A 41 16.31 0.97 4.47
N VAL A 42 15.63 0.24 3.58
CA VAL A 42 15.59 -1.23 3.61
C VAL A 42 16.68 -1.76 2.67
N ALA A 43 17.71 -2.40 3.24
CA ALA A 43 18.86 -2.91 2.52
C ALA A 43 18.98 -4.44 2.66
N ASP A 44 18.14 -5.20 1.95
CA ASP A 44 18.35 -6.67 1.80
C ASP A 44 19.19 -6.98 0.54
N GLU A 45 19.46 -8.25 0.28
CA GLU A 45 20.13 -8.67 -0.95
C GLU A 45 19.24 -8.50 -2.21
N VAL A 46 19.89 -8.58 -3.37
CA VAL A 46 19.21 -8.55 -4.67
C VAL A 46 18.25 -9.73 -4.80
N GLY A 47 17.03 -9.48 -5.27
CA GLY A 47 16.04 -10.53 -5.51
C GLY A 47 15.17 -10.93 -4.31
N LEU A 48 15.40 -10.43 -3.09
CA LEU A 48 14.55 -10.73 -1.92
C LEU A 48 13.16 -10.07 -1.95
N GLY A 49 12.85 -9.30 -2.99
CA GLY A 49 11.52 -8.75 -3.20
C GLY A 49 11.22 -7.48 -2.41
N LYS A 50 12.13 -6.49 -2.40
CA LYS A 50 11.91 -5.18 -1.73
C LYS A 50 10.65 -4.46 -2.18
N THR A 51 10.24 -4.65 -3.43
CA THR A 51 8.98 -4.13 -3.96
C THR A 51 7.77 -4.66 -3.18
N HIS A 52 7.82 -5.92 -2.73
CA HIS A 52 6.76 -6.52 -1.90
C HIS A 52 6.75 -5.94 -0.49
N ILE A 53 7.93 -5.70 0.10
CA ILE A 53 8.05 -4.98 1.37
C ILE A 53 7.44 -3.57 1.24
N ALA A 54 7.78 -2.84 0.19
CA ALA A 54 7.23 -1.51 -0.09
C ALA A 54 5.70 -1.53 -0.25
N LYS A 55 5.13 -2.55 -0.92
CA LYS A 55 3.67 -2.75 -1.02
C LYS A 55 3.04 -2.87 0.37
N GLY A 56 3.63 -3.66 1.25
CA GLY A 56 3.15 -3.84 2.64
C GLY A 56 3.24 -2.56 3.47
N VAL A 57 4.31 -1.76 3.30
CA VAL A 57 4.44 -0.46 3.96
C VAL A 57 3.38 0.52 3.45
N ILE A 58 3.21 0.63 2.13
CA ILE A 58 2.21 1.51 1.51
C ILE A 58 0.79 1.17 1.98
N ALA A 59 0.44 -0.12 2.06
CA ALA A 59 -0.86 -0.54 2.55
C ALA A 59 -1.13 -0.07 3.99
N GLN A 60 -0.16 -0.25 4.90
CA GLN A 60 -0.26 0.22 6.29
C GLN A 60 -0.34 1.75 6.37
N VAL A 61 0.43 2.48 5.55
CA VAL A 61 0.39 3.94 5.49
C VAL A 61 -0.99 4.44 5.05
N ILE A 62 -1.54 3.89 3.97
CA ILE A 62 -2.87 4.29 3.47
C ILE A 62 -3.95 4.03 4.54
N GLU A 63 -3.92 2.89 5.22
CA GLU A 63 -4.86 2.60 6.30
C GLU A 63 -4.70 3.59 7.46
N HIS A 64 -3.47 3.81 7.92
CA HIS A 64 -3.19 4.72 9.02
C HIS A 64 -3.66 6.15 8.74
N LEU A 65 -3.31 6.67 7.56
CA LEU A 65 -3.70 8.02 7.15
C LEU A 65 -5.22 8.14 6.95
N GLY A 66 -5.86 7.09 6.44
CA GLY A 66 -7.32 7.02 6.37
C GLY A 66 -8.00 7.04 7.75
N ARG A 67 -7.39 6.44 8.77
CA ARG A 67 -7.92 6.43 10.16
C ARG A 67 -7.82 7.78 10.85
N ILE A 68 -6.80 8.59 10.53
CA ILE A 68 -6.65 9.95 11.10
C ILE A 68 -7.47 11.00 10.34
N GLY A 69 -8.18 10.62 9.28
CA GLY A 69 -9.09 11.50 8.55
C GLY A 69 -8.42 12.35 7.47
N ASP A 70 -7.16 12.05 7.12
CA ASP A 70 -6.52 12.66 5.98
C ASP A 70 -7.11 12.07 4.68
N SER A 71 -7.46 12.97 3.75
CA SER A 71 -8.30 12.65 2.60
C SER A 71 -7.50 12.53 1.30
N ARG A 72 -6.24 12.98 1.28
CA ARG A 72 -5.38 12.96 0.10
C ARG A 72 -3.94 12.64 0.50
N HIS A 73 -3.43 11.52 -0.01
CA HIS A 73 -2.08 11.07 0.24
C HIS A 73 -1.38 10.83 -1.10
N ASP A 74 -0.25 11.51 -1.31
CA ASP A 74 0.57 11.37 -2.51
C ASP A 74 1.77 10.45 -2.21
N ILE A 75 1.86 9.33 -2.93
CA ILE A 75 2.96 8.37 -2.82
C ILE A 75 3.78 8.43 -4.10
N VAL A 76 5.03 8.92 -3.99
CA VAL A 76 5.94 9.06 -5.13
C VAL A 76 6.91 7.89 -5.17
N TYR A 77 6.90 7.15 -6.28
CA TYR A 77 7.85 6.07 -6.55
C TYR A 77 8.87 6.52 -7.60
N VAL A 78 10.16 6.48 -7.24
CA VAL A 78 11.27 6.82 -8.14
C VAL A 78 12.08 5.55 -8.44
N CYS A 79 12.43 5.36 -9.71
CA CYS A 79 13.27 4.26 -10.16
C CYS A 79 14.19 4.71 -11.30
N SER A 80 15.27 3.98 -11.54
CA SER A 80 16.27 4.32 -12.57
C SER A 80 15.81 4.08 -14.01
N ASN A 81 14.76 3.27 -14.23
CA ASN A 81 14.29 2.92 -15.57
C ASN A 81 12.76 2.76 -15.62
N ALA A 82 12.12 3.49 -16.54
CA ALA A 82 10.68 3.47 -16.76
C ALA A 82 10.11 2.09 -17.13
N ALA A 83 10.86 1.24 -17.85
CA ALA A 83 10.42 -0.11 -18.21
C ALA A 83 10.29 -1.01 -16.96
N ILE A 84 11.27 -0.95 -16.06
CA ILE A 84 11.27 -1.67 -14.78
C ILE A 84 10.18 -1.10 -13.86
N ALA A 85 9.98 0.21 -13.89
CA ALA A 85 8.89 0.89 -13.17
C ALA A 85 7.54 0.26 -13.46
N ARG A 86 7.19 0.11 -14.75
CA ARG A 86 5.89 -0.43 -15.17
C ARG A 86 5.67 -1.86 -14.66
N GLN A 87 6.72 -2.68 -14.65
CA GLN A 87 6.64 -4.04 -14.13
C GLN A 87 6.48 -4.07 -12.61
N ASN A 88 7.23 -3.23 -11.89
CA ASN A 88 7.16 -3.13 -10.43
C ASN A 88 5.84 -2.52 -9.94
N LEU A 89 5.31 -1.53 -10.65
CA LEU A 89 4.04 -0.88 -10.33
C LEU A 89 2.88 -1.88 -10.26
N ARG A 90 2.83 -2.86 -11.17
CA ARG A 90 1.81 -3.92 -11.14
C ARG A 90 1.87 -4.77 -9.88
N LYS A 91 3.04 -4.89 -9.24
CA LYS A 91 3.25 -5.63 -7.99
C LYS A 91 3.06 -4.74 -6.76
N LEU A 92 3.29 -3.43 -6.91
CA LEU A 92 3.34 -2.46 -5.81
C LEU A 92 1.97 -1.93 -5.41
N VAL A 93 1.02 -1.80 -6.35
CA VAL A 93 -0.31 -1.25 -6.05
C VAL A 93 -1.10 -2.25 -5.19
N PRO A 94 -1.44 -1.92 -3.92
CA PRO A 94 -2.36 -2.73 -3.14
C PRO A 94 -3.72 -2.72 -3.84
N ARG A 95 -4.27 -3.90 -4.16
CA ARG A 95 -5.62 -3.96 -4.70
C ARG A 95 -6.58 -3.60 -3.57
N ALA A 96 -7.40 -2.58 -3.77
CA ALA A 96 -8.52 -2.33 -2.87
C ALA A 96 -9.44 -3.56 -2.92
N SER A 97 -9.67 -4.20 -1.77
CA SER A 97 -10.70 -5.22 -1.68
C SER A 97 -12.04 -4.50 -1.69
N SER A 98 -12.84 -4.71 -2.73
CA SER A 98 -14.25 -4.38 -2.67
C SER A 98 -14.88 -5.34 -1.67
N ARG A 99 -14.99 -4.94 -0.39
CA ARG A 99 -15.94 -5.60 0.51
C ARG A 99 -17.30 -5.51 -0.16
N SER A 100 -17.85 -6.67 -0.52
CA SER A 100 -19.24 -6.81 -0.95
C SER A 100 -20.12 -6.25 0.15
N LYS A 101 -20.55 -4.99 0.00
CA LYS A 101 -21.76 -4.55 0.66
C LYS A 101 -22.89 -5.29 -0.04
N THR A 102 -23.39 -6.34 0.60
CA THR A 102 -24.74 -6.83 0.35
C THR A 102 -25.69 -5.73 0.78
N SER A 103 -25.96 -4.77 -0.10
CA SER A 103 -27.19 -3.99 -0.09
C SER A 103 -27.41 -3.40 -1.49
N ALA A 104 -28.61 -3.67 -1.99
CA ALA A 104 -29.10 -3.38 -3.32
C ALA A 104 -28.92 -1.91 -3.72
N GLY A 105 -28.61 -1.68 -5.00
CA GLY A 105 -28.60 -0.36 -5.61
C GLY A 105 -27.61 -0.24 -6.77
N SER A 106 -27.99 -0.73 -7.94
CA SER A 106 -27.25 -0.56 -9.19
C SER A 106 -27.03 0.93 -9.51
N PRO A 107 -25.81 1.42 -9.80
CA PRO A 107 -25.64 2.67 -10.51
C PRO A 107 -25.66 2.38 -12.02
N CYS A 108 -26.76 2.77 -12.66
CA CYS A 108 -26.92 2.82 -14.10
C CYS A 108 -25.89 3.80 -14.69
N PHE A 109 -24.83 3.29 -15.33
CA PHE A 109 -23.92 4.11 -16.11
C PHE A 109 -24.53 4.32 -17.49
N ARG A 110 -25.27 5.42 -17.66
CA ARG A 110 -25.82 5.84 -18.94
C ARG A 110 -24.73 6.59 -19.69
N SER A 111 -24.16 5.94 -20.70
CA SER A 111 -23.39 6.59 -21.76
C SER A 111 -24.33 7.47 -22.59
N LEU A 112 -24.03 8.75 -22.72
CA LEU A 112 -24.66 9.69 -23.65
C LEU A 112 -23.58 10.63 -24.19
N PRO A 113 -23.81 11.20 -25.39
CA PRO A 113 -23.02 10.97 -26.60
C PRO A 113 -21.76 11.82 -26.75
#